data_AF-A0A915E0C9-F1
#
_entry.id   AF-A0A915E0C9-F1
#
_cell.length_a   1.000
_cell.length_b   1.000
_cell.length_c   1.000
_cell.angle_alpha   90.00
_cell.angle_beta   90.00
_cell.angle_gamma   90.00
#
_symmetry.space_group_name_H-M   'P 1'
#
loop_
_entity.id
_entity.type
_entity.pdbx_description
1 polymer ?
#
loop_
_entity_poly.entity_id
_entity_poly.type
_entity_poly.pdbx_seq_one_letter_code
_entity_poly.pdbx_strand_id
1 'polypeptide(L)'
;MEPINKEDAVKARECSLLKVKKVCPYRLRTSPETGWEFVSLLARNRIAAVCDFFTFLRYLHQGICKPSLLESYWNIVNLRKNMTLAKLGLHFVLKMNGSSPSCTSPNEDF
;
A
#
# COMPACT_ATOMS: atom_id res chain seq x y z
N MET A 1 0.87 8.77 -5.52
CA MET A 1 -0.45 9.08 -4.92
C MET A 1 -0.22 10.07 -3.82
N GLU A 2 -0.98 11.15 -3.77
CA GLU A 2 -0.70 12.27 -2.87
C GLU A 2 -1.97 12.85 -2.26
N PRO A 3 -1.88 13.42 -1.04
CA PRO A 3 -3.00 14.12 -0.44
C PRO A 3 -3.34 15.38 -1.23
N ILE A 4 -4.63 15.73 -1.27
CA ILE A 4 -5.09 16.99 -1.85
C ILE A 4 -5.15 18.09 -0.78
N ASN A 5 -5.28 19.35 -1.22
CA ASN A 5 -5.43 20.50 -0.31
C ASN A 5 -6.58 20.27 0.69
N LYS A 6 -6.38 20.73 1.93
CA LYS A 6 -7.32 20.48 3.05
C LYS A 6 -8.76 20.90 2.75
N GLU A 7 -8.95 22.00 2.02
CA GLU A 7 -10.26 22.52 1.64
C GLU A 7 -11.01 21.60 0.66
N ASP A 8 -10.28 21.03 -0.29
CA ASP A 8 -10.84 20.09 -1.27
C ASP A 8 -10.98 18.67 -0.72
N ALA A 9 -10.20 18.34 0.30
CA ALA A 9 -10.21 17.05 0.99
C ALA A 9 -11.50 16.78 1.75
N VAL A 10 -12.29 17.80 2.08
CA VAL A 10 -13.58 17.66 2.80
C VAL A 10 -14.77 17.52 1.84
N LYS A 11 -14.60 17.87 0.56
CA LYS A 11 -15.69 17.82 -0.42
C LYS A 11 -16.01 16.38 -0.82
N ALA A 12 -17.28 15.99 -0.69
CA ALA A 12 -17.80 14.75 -1.21
C ALA A 12 -17.81 14.79 -2.75
N ARG A 13 -17.17 13.82 -3.38
CA ARG A 13 -17.07 13.68 -4.83
C ARG A 13 -17.14 12.21 -5.21
N GLU A 14 -17.40 11.91 -6.47
CA GLU A 14 -17.38 10.53 -6.93
C GLU A 14 -15.94 9.99 -6.93
N CYS A 15 -15.71 8.87 -6.24
CA CYS A 15 -14.42 8.20 -6.24
C CYS A 15 -14.23 7.45 -7.57
N SER A 16 -13.20 7.79 -8.37
CA SER A 16 -12.99 7.23 -9.71
C SER A 16 -12.98 5.70 -9.76
N LEU A 17 -12.47 5.06 -8.71
CA LEU A 17 -12.30 3.60 -8.62
C LEU A 17 -13.48 2.85 -7.97
N LEU A 18 -14.27 3.52 -7.13
CA LEU A 18 -15.40 2.89 -6.43
C LEU A 18 -16.74 3.27 -7.05
N LYS A 19 -16.80 4.30 -7.90
CA LYS A 19 -18.02 4.84 -8.53
C LYS A 19 -19.13 5.18 -7.52
N VAL A 20 -18.72 5.64 -6.34
CA VAL A 20 -19.61 6.06 -5.24
C VAL A 20 -19.19 7.44 -4.75
N LYS A 21 -20.16 8.28 -4.39
CA LYS A 21 -19.90 9.59 -3.76
C LYS A 21 -19.35 9.39 -2.35
N LYS A 22 -18.10 9.79 -2.15
CA LYS A 22 -17.41 9.78 -0.85
C LYS A 22 -16.47 10.97 -0.74
N VAL A 23 -16.03 11.26 0.48
CA VAL A 23 -14.91 12.17 0.70
C VAL A 23 -13.64 11.54 0.10
N CYS A 24 -13.00 12.26 -0.83
CA CYS A 24 -11.82 11.79 -1.56
C CYS A 24 -10.62 12.68 -1.26
N PRO A 25 -9.89 12.43 -0.17
CA PRO A 25 -8.78 13.27 0.27
C PRO A 25 -7.46 13.00 -0.48
N TYR A 26 -7.46 12.08 -1.45
CA TYR A 26 -6.27 11.71 -2.21
C TYR A 26 -6.50 11.86 -3.71
N ARG A 27 -5.40 12.06 -4.43
CA ARG A 27 -5.34 11.94 -5.89
C ARG A 27 -4.29 10.93 -6.34
N LEU A 28 -4.61 10.21 -7.41
CA LEU A 28 -3.77 9.18 -8.03
C LEU A 28 -3.58 9.50 -9.51
N ARG A 29 -2.43 9.11 -10.02
CA ARG A 29 -2.12 9.08 -11.44
C ARG A 29 -1.59 7.68 -11.77
N THR A 30 -2.14 7.03 -12.77
CA THR A 30 -1.75 5.66 -13.15
C THR A 30 -0.46 5.64 -13.97
N SER A 31 -0.28 6.66 -14.80
CA SER A 31 0.89 6.85 -15.66
C SER A 31 1.23 8.34 -15.77
N PRO A 32 2.51 8.73 -15.95
CA PRO A 32 2.92 10.13 -16.17
C PRO A 32 2.30 10.79 -17.42
N GLU A 33 1.52 10.08 -18.22
CA GLU A 33 0.73 10.62 -19.33
C GLU A 33 -0.73 10.94 -18.92
N THR A 34 -1.26 10.23 -17.92
CA THR A 34 -2.72 10.23 -17.58
C THR A 34 -3.15 11.43 -16.75
N GLY A 35 -4.45 11.74 -16.66
CA GLY A 35 -4.94 12.80 -15.75
C GLY A 35 -4.83 12.42 -14.26
N TRP A 36 -5.00 13.41 -13.37
CA TRP A 36 -5.19 13.14 -11.94
C TRP A 36 -6.61 12.66 -11.66
N GLU A 37 -6.72 11.57 -10.91
CA GLU A 37 -8.00 11.01 -10.49
C GLU A 37 -8.19 11.10 -8.98
N PHE A 38 -9.41 11.43 -8.54
CA PHE A 38 -9.73 11.51 -7.12
C PHE A 38 -10.12 10.14 -6.56
N VAL A 39 -9.55 9.81 -5.41
CA VAL A 39 -9.74 8.52 -4.76
C VAL A 39 -10.06 8.67 -3.28
N SER A 40 -10.99 7.86 -2.81
CA SER A 40 -11.32 7.76 -1.40
C SER A 40 -10.21 7.08 -0.60
N LEU A 41 -10.17 7.33 0.71
CA LEU A 41 -9.25 6.63 1.62
C LEU A 41 -9.38 5.11 1.53
N LEU A 42 -10.60 4.59 1.33
CA LEU A 42 -10.86 3.16 1.15
C LEU A 42 -10.15 2.61 -0.09
N ALA A 43 -10.29 3.30 -1.23
CA ALA A 43 -9.61 2.90 -2.46
C ALA A 43 -8.09 2.97 -2.32
N ARG A 44 -7.58 4.04 -1.69
CA ARG A 44 -6.16 4.21 -1.37
C ARG A 44 -5.61 3.07 -0.53
N ASN A 45 -6.32 2.66 0.50
CA ASN A 45 -5.92 1.59 1.40
C ASN A 45 -5.86 0.24 0.70
N ARG A 46 -6.82 -0.05 -0.19
CA ARG A 46 -6.81 -1.28 -1.02
C ARG A 46 -5.60 -1.31 -1.96
N ILE A 47 -5.31 -0.19 -2.63
CA ILE A 47 -4.16 -0.08 -3.53
C ILE A 47 -2.86 -0.28 -2.75
N ALA A 48 -2.69 0.44 -1.64
CA ALA A 48 -1.46 0.37 -0.84
C ALA A 48 -1.16 -1.05 -0.36
N ALA A 49 -2.16 -1.77 0.18
CA ALA A 49 -1.96 -3.15 0.64
C ALA A 49 -1.48 -4.10 -0.46
N VAL A 50 -1.99 -3.93 -1.69
CA VAL A 50 -1.60 -4.74 -2.84
C VAL A 50 -0.20 -4.35 -3.33
N CYS A 51 0.08 -3.05 -3.43
CA CYS A 51 1.40 -2.55 -3.81
C CYS A 51 2.51 -3.01 -2.86
N ASP A 52 2.25 -3.01 -1.55
CA ASP A 52 3.20 -3.50 -0.54
C ASP A 52 3.49 -4.99 -0.73
N PHE A 53 2.44 -5.80 -0.98
CA PHE A 53 2.59 -7.22 -1.24
C PHE A 53 3.42 -7.51 -2.49
N PHE A 54 3.11 -6.87 -3.62
CA PHE A 54 3.86 -7.05 -4.86
C PHE A 54 5.30 -6.53 -4.76
N THR A 55 5.52 -5.44 -4.02
CA THR A 55 6.86 -4.91 -3.81
C THR A 55 7.71 -5.87 -2.99
N PHE A 56 7.15 -6.46 -1.93
CA PHE A 56 7.83 -7.51 -1.17
C PHE A 56 8.19 -8.72 -2.04
N LEU A 57 7.24 -9.23 -2.83
CA LEU A 57 7.50 -10.36 -3.73
C LEU A 57 8.57 -10.02 -4.78
N ARG A 58 8.55 -8.81 -5.34
CA ARG A 58 9.55 -8.35 -6.31
C ARG A 58 10.94 -8.33 -5.66
N TYR A 59 11.06 -7.82 -4.45
CA TYR A 59 12.34 -7.77 -3.73
C TYR A 59 12.86 -9.16 -3.38
N LEU A 60 11.97 -10.09 -3.03
CA LEU A 60 12.33 -11.49 -2.79
C LEU A 60 12.82 -12.16 -4.08
N HIS A 61 12.09 -11.98 -5.19
CA HIS A 61 12.44 -12.57 -6.49
C HIS A 61 13.75 -12.01 -7.04
N GLN A 62 14.01 -10.70 -6.85
CA GLN A 62 15.26 -10.06 -7.27
C GLN A 62 16.43 -10.33 -6.30
N GLY A 63 16.19 -10.99 -5.17
CA GLY A 63 17.21 -11.25 -4.15
C GLY A 63 17.72 -10.00 -3.41
N ILE A 64 17.01 -8.86 -3.54
CA ILE A 64 17.32 -7.61 -2.82
C ILE A 64 17.12 -7.80 -1.32
N CYS A 65 16.16 -8.64 -0.94
CA CYS A 65 15.94 -9.05 0.44
C CYS A 65 16.16 -10.55 0.58
N LYS A 66 16.92 -10.96 1.61
CA LYS A 66 17.15 -12.36 1.97
C LYS A 66 16.74 -12.63 3.41
N PRO A 67 15.44 -12.53 3.77
CA PRO A 67 14.99 -12.94 5.09
C PRO A 67 15.10 -14.46 5.24
N SER A 68 15.07 -14.95 6.47
CA SER A 68 14.89 -16.38 6.71
C SER A 68 13.57 -16.89 6.09
N LEU A 69 13.44 -18.20 5.88
CA LEU A 69 12.21 -18.81 5.35
C LEU A 69 10.99 -18.47 6.23
N LEU A 70 11.16 -18.52 7.56
CA LEU A 70 10.11 -18.24 8.52
C LEU A 70 9.69 -16.76 8.51
N GLU A 71 10.66 -15.84 8.43
CA GLU A 71 10.37 -14.41 8.29
C GLU A 71 9.67 -14.10 6.97
N SER A 72 10.12 -14.70 5.87
CA SER A 72 9.49 -14.55 4.56
C SER A 72 8.03 -15.03 4.59
N TYR A 73 7.78 -16.18 5.22
CA TYR A 73 6.44 -16.71 5.44
C TYR A 73 5.56 -15.74 6.24
N TRP A 74 6.02 -15.29 7.41
CA TRP A 74 5.24 -14.36 8.25
C TRP A 74 4.99 -13.02 7.57
N ASN A 75 5.94 -12.50 6.81
CA ASN A 75 5.76 -11.30 6.01
C ASN A 75 4.64 -11.48 4.98
N ILE A 76 4.64 -12.58 4.23
CA ILE A 76 3.57 -12.92 3.27
C ILE A 76 2.22 -13.02 3.97
N VAL A 77 2.14 -13.73 5.10
CA VAL A 77 0.90 -13.89 5.88
C VAL A 77 0.38 -12.53 6.34
N ASN A 78 1.25 -11.66 6.86
CA ASN A 78 0.86 -10.34 7.34
C ASN A 78 0.40 -9.40 6.21
N LEU A 79 1.09 -9.43 5.05
CA LEU A 79 0.69 -8.66 3.87
C LEU A 79 -0.67 -9.13 3.32
N ARG A 80 -0.93 -10.45 3.32
CA ARG A 80 -2.25 -11.01 2.95
C ARG A 80 -3.35 -10.62 3.94
N LYS A 81 -3.04 -10.58 5.23
CA LYS A 81 -3.95 -10.06 6.27
C LYS A 81 -4.30 -8.58 5.99
N ASN A 82 -3.30 -7.75 5.70
CA ASN A 82 -3.53 -6.33 5.37
C ASN A 82 -4.43 -6.15 4.15
N MET A 83 -4.23 -6.93 3.09
CA MET A 83 -5.14 -6.92 1.92
C MET A 83 -6.58 -7.29 2.31
N THR A 84 -6.76 -8.26 3.21
CA THR A 84 -8.08 -8.68 3.68
C THR A 84 -8.77 -7.60 4.52
N LEU A 85 -8.03 -6.97 5.44
CA LEU A 85 -8.54 -5.83 6.22
C LEU A 85 -8.93 -4.65 5.31
N ALA A 86 -8.10 -4.33 4.31
CA ALA A 86 -8.38 -3.28 3.34
C ALA A 86 -9.62 -3.57 2.49
N LYS A 87 -9.86 -4.84 2.13
CA LYS A 87 -11.08 -5.26 1.43
C LYS A 87 -12.33 -4.97 2.26
N LEU A 88 -12.29 -5.27 3.55
CA LEU A 88 -13.39 -5.02 4.51
C LEU A 88 -13.52 -3.54 4.91
N GLY A 89 -12.57 -2.68 4.50
CA GLY A 89 -12.56 -1.27 4.87
C GLY A 89 -12.12 -0.98 6.29
N LEU A 90 -11.47 -1.96 6.93
CA LEU A 90 -10.89 -1.83 8.26
C LEU A 90 -9.51 -1.17 8.17
N HIS A 91 -9.13 -0.49 9.24
CA HIS A 91 -7.79 0.05 9.37
C HIS A 91 -6.76 -1.08 9.45
N PHE A 92 -5.61 -0.91 8.78
CA PHE A 92 -4.47 -1.81 8.88
C PHE A 92 -3.19 -0.98 8.93
N VAL A 93 -2.14 -1.55 9.52
CA VAL A 93 -0.86 -0.87 9.67
C VAL A 93 -0.20 -0.78 8.30
N LEU A 94 -0.19 0.43 7.76
CA LEU A 94 0.62 0.79 6.61
C LEU A 94 2.05 0.97 7.11
N LYS A 95 2.98 0.16 6.60
CA LYS A 95 4.40 0.41 6.82
C LYS A 95 4.85 1.54 5.87
N MET A 96 4.30 2.73 6.06
CA MET A 96 4.70 3.94 5.33
C MET A 96 5.98 4.46 5.98
N ASN A 97 7.11 4.22 5.31
CA ASN A 97 8.35 4.99 5.28
C ASN A 97 9.52 4.01 5.19
N GLY A 98 10.16 3.96 4.01
CA GLY A 98 11.61 3.77 3.81
C GLY A 98 12.34 2.61 4.48
N SER A 99 11.68 1.78 5.28
CA SER A 99 12.25 0.60 5.89
C SER A 99 11.90 -0.55 4.95
N SER A 100 12.91 -0.89 4.15
CA SER A 100 13.13 -2.23 3.64
C SER A 100 12.40 -3.27 4.50
N PRO A 101 11.68 -4.23 3.89
CA PRO A 101 10.94 -5.24 4.62
C PRO A 101 11.91 -6.08 5.46
N SER A 102 12.23 -5.63 6.68
CA SER A 102 13.21 -6.21 7.61
C SER A 102 14.17 -7.15 6.88
N CYS A 103 14.95 -6.60 5.97
CA CYS A 103 16.12 -7.30 5.47
C CYS A 103 17.12 -7.10 6.59
N THR A 104 16.92 -7.84 7.69
CA THR A 104 17.95 -8.05 8.68
C THR A 104 19.10 -8.64 7.89
N SER A 105 20.13 -7.84 7.67
CA SER A 105 21.45 -8.33 7.32
C SER A 105 21.74 -9.48 8.29
N PRO A 106 22.16 -10.67 7.82
CA PRO A 106 22.78 -11.62 8.71
C PRO A 106 24.13 -11.00 9.09
N ASN A 107 24.17 -10.27 10.20
CA ASN A 107 25.44 -9.98 10.85
C ASN A 107 25.62 -11.02 11.93
N GLU A 108 26.72 -11.76 11.79
CA GLU A 108 27.44 -12.47 12.85
C GLU A 108 26.66 -13.62 13.51
N ASP A 109 26.91 -14.84 13.03
CA ASP A 109 27.16 -16.03 13.88
C ASP A 109 27.41 -17.26 12.99
N PHE A 110 28.63 -17.34 12.43
CA PHE A 110 29.56 -18.49 12.36
C PHE A 110 30.66 -18.26 11.32
#